data_AF-A0A3C1I2V5-F1
#
_entry.id   AF-A0A3C1I2V5-F1
#
_cell.length_a   1.000
_cell.length_b   1.000
_cell.length_c   1.000
_cell.angle_alpha   90.00
_cell.angle_beta   90.00
_cell.angle_gamma   90.00
#
_symmetry.space_group_name_H-M   'P 1'
#
loop_
_entity.id
_entity.type
_entity.pdbx_description
1 polymer ?
#
loop_
_entity_poly.entity_id
_entity_poly.type
_entity_poly.pdbx_seq_one_letter_code
_entity_poly.pdbx_strand_id
1 'polypeptide(L)'
;MILLSLILAHLVGDFYLQTDEMAKTKEKSLRKHIFHHFICLLFVTMAYWFSQSETKDFFHHVCFPLLFILFFHYLIDCLKIISSKANNIRKMIGEYVEAKLLLLDQALHVVVIIIACSFFYNIPIDVLLKKLNMLIRTDTTLGTLNILLFLMIILILATTFSGLVIKKVVGNLPNHISTFEGKLSFKMAENNKETSRKPKMTEEYHYTLYNINSYNRGEIIGYIERIIVIILTYYSAYPAIGFIIAAKSIARFKLMEERAWAEYFLLGTLLSMLIGISLGVITRIVLT
;
A
#
# COMPACT_ATOMS: atom_id res chain seq x y z
N MET A 1 20.04 -7.84 -5.10
CA MET A 1 20.14 -7.42 -3.69
C MET A 1 20.02 -5.91 -3.57
N ILE A 2 21.01 -5.12 -3.99
CA ILE A 2 20.98 -3.65 -3.80
C ILE A 2 19.72 -2.96 -4.35
N LEU A 3 19.29 -3.26 -5.58
CA LEU A 3 18.07 -2.68 -6.16
C LEU A 3 16.83 -2.95 -5.29
N LEU A 4 16.63 -4.21 -4.89
CA LEU A 4 15.50 -4.60 -4.03
C LEU A 4 15.61 -3.96 -2.64
N SER A 5 16.82 -3.86 -2.08
CA SER A 5 17.04 -3.20 -0.79
C SER A 5 16.73 -1.69 -0.83
N LEU A 6 17.09 -1.00 -1.92
CA LEU A 6 16.78 0.42 -2.10
C LEU A 6 15.28 0.65 -2.32
N ILE A 7 14.61 -0.20 -3.12
CA ILE A 7 13.15 -0.16 -3.28
C ILE A 7 12.47 -0.40 -1.92
N LEU A 8 12.92 -1.40 -1.15
CA LEU A 8 12.37 -1.67 0.17
C LEU A 8 12.57 -0.48 1.12
N ALA A 9 13.76 0.13 1.15
CA ALA A 9 14.03 1.31 1.97
C ALA A 9 13.11 2.48 1.63
N HIS A 10 12.91 2.74 0.33
CA HIS A 10 11.97 3.76 -0.14
C HIS A 10 10.53 3.47 0.32
N LEU A 11 10.03 2.25 0.09
CA LEU A 11 8.68 1.87 0.48
C LEU A 11 8.48 1.95 2.01
N VAL A 12 9.47 1.55 2.80
CA VAL A 12 9.41 1.67 4.26
C VAL A 12 9.39 3.14 4.69
N GLY A 13 10.22 3.99 4.07
CA GLY A 13 10.24 5.42 4.35
C GLY A 13 8.93 6.13 4.01
N ASP A 14 8.31 5.78 2.88
CA ASP A 14 7.06 6.39 2.40
C ASP A 14 5.79 5.85 3.09
N PHE A 15 5.73 4.56 3.44
CA PHE A 15 4.47 3.97 3.92
C PHE A 15 4.47 3.58 5.40
N TYR A 16 5.64 3.38 6.01
CA TYR A 16 5.72 2.96 7.40
C TYR A 16 6.24 4.07 8.31
N LEU A 17 7.24 4.83 7.86
CA LEU A 17 7.83 5.93 8.62
C LEU A 17 7.11 7.27 8.41
N GLN A 18 6.40 7.44 7.29
CA GLN A 18 5.56 8.61 7.08
C GLN A 18 4.24 8.45 7.83
N THR A 19 4.00 9.28 8.84
CA THR A 19 2.75 9.26 9.60
C THR A 19 1.62 9.98 8.85
N ASP A 20 0.36 9.66 9.20
CA ASP A 20 -0.82 10.37 8.69
C ASP A 20 -0.75 11.88 8.95
N GLU A 21 -0.19 12.29 10.09
CA GLU A 21 0.03 13.70 10.40
C GLU A 21 1.05 14.34 9.45
N MET A 22 2.12 13.63 9.11
CA MET A 22 3.11 14.08 8.13
C MET A 22 2.48 14.20 6.74
N ALA A 23 1.60 13.28 6.35
CA ALA A 23 0.87 13.35 5.10
C ALA A 23 -0.13 14.54 5.07
N LYS A 24 -0.82 14.81 6.18
CA LYS A 24 -1.76 15.95 6.31
C LYS A 24 -1.03 17.30 6.35
N THR A 25 0.14 17.37 6.96
CA THR A 25 0.96 18.59 7.09
C THR A 25 2.19 18.58 6.18
N LYS A 26 2.02 18.09 4.94
CA LYS A 26 3.12 17.74 4.03
C LYS A 26 4.16 18.84 3.82
N GLU A 27 3.73 20.11 3.80
CA GLU A 27 4.64 21.26 3.66
C GLU A 27 5.53 21.47 4.90
N LYS A 28 4.98 21.28 6.10
CA LYS A 28 5.70 21.49 7.37
C LYS A 28 6.53 20.26 7.77
N SER A 29 6.12 19.07 7.34
CA SER A 29 6.77 17.80 7.69
C SER A 29 7.84 17.37 6.70
N LEU A 30 8.02 18.07 5.57
CA LEU A 30 8.93 17.70 4.49
C LEU A 30 10.35 17.40 4.99
N ARG A 31 10.89 18.25 5.87
CA ARG A 31 12.23 18.03 6.46
C ARG A 31 12.30 16.73 7.28
N LYS A 32 11.26 16.43 8.06
CA LYS A 32 11.20 15.18 8.84
C LYS A 32 11.10 13.97 7.92
N HIS A 33 10.33 14.06 6.85
CA HIS A 33 10.18 12.97 5.89
C HIS A 33 11.49 12.63 5.18
N ILE A 34 12.19 13.65 4.66
CA ILE A 34 13.51 13.49 4.04
C ILE A 34 14.54 12.94 5.04
N PHE A 35 14.46 13.33 6.32
CA PHE A 35 15.39 12.85 7.34
C PHE A 35 15.25 11.34 7.60
N HIS A 36 14.02 10.81 7.67
CA HIS A 36 13.84 9.36 7.83
C HIS A 36 14.30 8.60 6.57
N HIS A 37 14.03 9.14 5.38
CA HIS A 37 14.56 8.59 4.13
C HIS A 37 16.09 8.58 4.09
N PHE A 38 16.73 9.65 4.53
CA PHE A 38 18.18 9.71 4.69
C PHE A 38 18.70 8.58 5.59
N ILE A 39 18.08 8.34 6.75
CA ILE A 39 18.48 7.27 7.67
C ILE A 39 18.32 5.88 7.00
N CYS A 40 17.18 5.62 6.36
CA CYS A 40 16.92 4.34 5.70
C CYS A 40 17.90 4.07 4.56
N LEU A 41 18.14 5.08 3.71
CA LEU A 41 19.07 4.99 2.59
C LEU A 41 20.51 4.84 3.08
N LEU A 42 20.91 5.59 4.12
CA LEU A 42 22.24 5.48 4.71
C LEU A 42 22.49 4.06 5.23
N PHE A 43 21.51 3.49 5.95
CA PHE A 43 21.63 2.12 6.46
C PHE A 43 21.80 1.09 5.34
N VAL A 44 21.00 1.18 4.28
CA VAL A 44 21.07 0.22 3.16
C VAL A 44 22.37 0.38 2.36
N THR A 45 22.78 1.61 2.06
CA THR A 45 24.01 1.85 1.29
C THR A 45 25.26 1.47 2.09
N MET A 46 25.28 1.71 3.41
CA MET A 46 26.34 1.24 4.30
C MET A 46 26.38 -0.28 4.42
N ALA A 47 25.23 -0.94 4.63
CA ALA A 47 25.18 -2.40 4.72
C ALA A 47 25.68 -3.06 3.42
N TYR A 48 25.35 -2.47 2.27
CA TYR A 48 25.86 -2.94 0.99
C TYR A 48 27.36 -2.71 0.83
N TRP A 49 27.87 -1.53 1.21
CA TRP A 49 29.29 -1.24 1.17
C TRP A 49 30.08 -2.19 2.08
N PHE A 50 29.62 -2.42 3.31
CA PHE A 50 30.25 -3.37 4.24
C PHE A 50 30.24 -4.81 3.72
N SER A 51 29.17 -5.22 3.02
CA SER A 51 29.08 -6.55 2.40
C SER A 51 30.01 -6.73 1.20
N GLN A 52 30.49 -5.65 0.59
CA GLN A 52 31.38 -5.67 -0.57
C GLN A 52 32.77 -5.29 -0.09
N SER A 53 33.58 -6.28 0.29
CA SER A 53 34.99 -6.19 0.73
C SER A 53 35.67 -4.81 0.50
N GLU A 54 36.24 -4.22 1.55
CA GLU A 54 36.78 -2.85 1.78
C GLU A 54 37.46 -2.08 0.63
N THR A 55 37.73 -2.73 -0.50
CA THR A 55 38.38 -2.20 -1.71
C THR A 55 37.56 -1.23 -2.55
N LYS A 56 36.28 -1.00 -2.26
CA LYS A 56 35.43 -0.11 -3.06
C LYS A 56 35.34 1.29 -2.44
N ASP A 57 35.54 2.30 -3.28
CA ASP A 57 35.47 3.71 -2.88
C ASP A 57 34.18 4.02 -2.13
N PHE A 58 34.34 4.40 -0.87
CA PHE A 58 33.27 4.75 0.06
C PHE A 58 32.35 5.83 -0.53
N PHE A 59 32.94 6.91 -1.06
CA PHE A 59 32.19 8.03 -1.61
C PHE A 59 31.31 7.62 -2.79
N HIS A 60 31.82 6.75 -3.66
CA HIS A 60 31.11 6.32 -4.86
C HIS A 60 29.92 5.40 -4.53
N HIS A 61 30.04 4.55 -3.50
CA HIS A 61 29.04 3.53 -3.20
C HIS A 61 28.06 3.92 -2.08
N VAL A 62 28.39 4.94 -1.29
CA VAL A 62 27.55 5.43 -0.19
C VAL A 62 27.16 6.88 -0.40
N CYS A 63 28.12 7.82 -0.43
CA CYS A 63 27.80 9.26 -0.41
C CYS A 63 27.06 9.74 -1.67
N PHE A 64 27.58 9.45 -2.86
CA PHE A 64 26.96 9.90 -4.11
C PHE A 64 25.57 9.30 -4.37
N PRO A 65 25.34 7.97 -4.26
CA PRO A 65 24.00 7.42 -4.44
C PRO A 65 23.01 7.94 -3.39
N LEU A 66 23.45 8.13 -2.14
CA LEU A 66 22.61 8.71 -1.09
C LEU A 66 22.20 10.16 -1.43
N LEU A 67 23.15 11.02 -1.79
CA LEU A 67 22.86 12.40 -2.19
C LEU A 67 21.95 12.47 -3.41
N PHE A 68 22.21 11.62 -4.41
CA PHE A 68 21.43 11.57 -5.64
C PHE A 68 19.97 11.17 -5.37
N ILE A 69 19.74 10.05 -4.67
CA ILE A 69 18.39 9.56 -4.39
C ILE A 69 17.64 10.56 -3.51
N LEU A 70 18.29 11.12 -2.48
CA LEU A 70 17.67 12.09 -1.59
C LEU A 70 17.29 13.39 -2.30
N PHE A 71 18.15 13.87 -3.20
CA PHE A 71 17.89 15.08 -4.00
C PHE A 71 16.67 14.88 -4.90
N PHE A 72 16.60 13.76 -5.62
CA PHE A 72 15.48 13.47 -6.50
C PHE A 72 14.20 13.13 -5.73
N HIS A 73 14.30 12.48 -4.57
CA HIS A 73 13.17 12.28 -3.67
C HIS A 73 12.56 13.63 -3.27
N TYR A 74 13.39 14.56 -2.78
CA TYR A 74 12.96 15.92 -2.47
C TYR A 74 12.31 16.63 -3.67
N LEU A 75 12.92 16.53 -4.86
CA LEU A 75 12.40 17.14 -6.08
C LEU A 75 11.01 16.59 -6.43
N ILE A 76 10.83 15.27 -6.41
CA ILE A 76 9.55 14.62 -6.72
C ILE A 76 8.48 15.05 -5.70
N ASP A 77 8.83 15.10 -4.41
CA ASP A 77 7.90 15.51 -3.36
C ASP A 77 7.50 16.99 -3.48
N CYS A 78 8.44 17.87 -3.85
CA CYS A 78 8.14 19.27 -4.17
C CYS A 78 7.22 19.38 -5.38
N LEU A 79 7.49 18.64 -6.46
CA LEU A 79 6.63 18.60 -7.65
C LEU A 79 5.22 18.11 -7.31
N LYS A 80 5.10 17.13 -6.41
CA LYS A 80 3.81 16.63 -5.92
C LYS A 80 3.05 17.68 -5.12
N ILE A 81 3.72 18.47 -4.27
CA ILE A 81 3.10 19.58 -3.52
C ILE A 81 2.59 20.65 -4.50
N ILE A 82 3.39 21.02 -5.50
CA ILE A 82 3.00 22.01 -6.53
C ILE A 82 1.80 21.49 -7.33
N SER A 83 1.86 20.23 -7.79
CA SER A 83 0.77 19.58 -8.51
C SER A 83 -0.50 19.53 -7.67
N SER A 84 -0.39 19.23 -6.37
CA SER A 84 -1.51 19.20 -5.43
C SER A 84 -2.14 20.58 -5.22
N LYS A 85 -1.36 21.67 -5.19
CA LYS A 85 -1.89 23.05 -5.09
C LYS A 85 -2.65 23.45 -6.35
N ALA A 86 -2.08 23.20 -7.52
CA ALA A 86 -2.77 23.40 -8.79
C ALA A 86 -4.05 22.55 -8.87
N ASN A 87 -4.03 21.36 -8.26
CA ASN A 87 -5.17 20.46 -8.18
C ASN A 87 -6.20 20.79 -7.08
N ASN A 88 -5.97 21.72 -6.15
CA ASN A 88 -7.06 22.16 -5.26
C ASN A 88 -8.21 22.81 -6.07
N ILE A 89 -7.90 23.37 -7.24
CA ILE A 89 -8.88 23.81 -8.26
C ILE A 89 -9.53 22.59 -8.94
N ARG A 90 -8.78 21.49 -9.07
CA ARG A 90 -9.18 20.21 -9.69
C ARG A 90 -9.86 19.24 -8.72
N LYS A 91 -10.03 19.59 -7.44
CA LYS A 91 -10.79 18.83 -6.43
C LYS A 91 -12.28 18.70 -6.81
N MET A 92 -12.75 19.53 -7.74
CA MET A 92 -14.04 19.38 -8.44
C MET A 92 -14.09 18.26 -9.50
N ILE A 93 -12.95 17.69 -9.93
CA ILE A 93 -12.84 16.85 -11.14
C ILE A 93 -12.71 15.34 -10.82
N GLY A 94 -12.63 14.94 -9.54
CA GLY A 94 -12.89 13.56 -9.09
C GLY A 94 -11.72 12.84 -8.40
N GLU A 95 -12.05 12.00 -7.42
CA GLU A 95 -11.13 11.28 -6.51
C GLU A 95 -10.15 10.34 -7.25
N TYR A 96 -10.54 9.84 -8.43
CA TYR A 96 -9.70 9.02 -9.31
C TYR A 96 -8.38 9.69 -9.76
N VAL A 97 -8.37 11.03 -9.88
CA VAL A 97 -7.15 11.78 -10.27
C VAL A 97 -6.07 11.66 -9.18
N GLU A 98 -6.46 11.58 -7.90
CA GLU A 98 -5.52 11.45 -6.80
C GLU A 98 -4.83 10.09 -6.75
N ALA A 99 -5.55 9.02 -7.12
CA ALA A 99 -4.98 7.69 -7.23
C ALA A 99 -3.91 7.63 -8.34
N LYS A 100 -4.19 8.24 -9.51
CA LYS A 100 -3.21 8.34 -10.60
C LYS A 100 -1.94 9.08 -10.18
N LEU A 101 -2.09 10.20 -9.47
CA LEU A 101 -0.94 10.97 -8.98
C LEU A 101 -0.10 10.19 -7.96
N LEU A 102 -0.74 9.39 -7.11
CA LEU A 102 -0.03 8.49 -6.21
C LEU A 102 0.80 7.44 -6.98
N LEU A 103 0.22 6.81 -8.00
CA LEU A 103 0.93 5.82 -8.81
C LEU A 103 2.09 6.43 -9.60
N LEU A 104 1.88 7.62 -10.18
CA LEU A 104 2.91 8.33 -10.93
C LEU A 104 4.09 8.74 -10.03
N ASP A 105 3.78 9.25 -8.83
CA ASP A 105 4.78 9.61 -7.82
C ASP A 105 5.66 8.42 -7.44
N GLN A 106 5.07 7.25 -7.16
CA GLN A 106 5.85 6.05 -6.83
C GLN A 106 6.65 5.52 -8.04
N ALA A 107 6.11 5.61 -9.25
CA ALA A 107 6.83 5.24 -10.47
C ALA A 107 8.08 6.11 -10.68
N LEU A 108 7.97 7.43 -10.47
CA LEU A 108 9.11 8.34 -10.58
C LEU A 108 10.22 8.02 -9.57
N HIS A 109 9.86 7.71 -8.32
CA HIS A 109 10.84 7.30 -7.31
C HIS A 109 11.56 6.00 -7.70
N VAL A 110 10.83 4.99 -8.18
CA VAL A 110 11.43 3.73 -8.64
C VAL A 110 12.36 3.97 -9.84
N VAL A 111 11.98 4.83 -10.78
CA VAL A 111 12.84 5.21 -11.92
C VAL A 111 14.14 5.86 -11.44
N VAL A 112 14.07 6.78 -10.47
CA VAL A 112 15.27 7.40 -9.87
C VAL A 112 16.17 6.35 -9.22
N ILE A 113 15.60 5.37 -8.51
CA ILE A 113 16.37 4.28 -7.90
C ILE A 113 17.05 3.41 -8.97
N ILE A 114 16.36 3.07 -10.05
CA ILE A 114 16.95 2.30 -11.17
C ILE A 114 18.10 3.09 -11.81
N ILE A 115 17.92 4.38 -12.03
CA ILE A 115 18.96 5.28 -12.55
C ILE A 115 20.17 5.30 -11.60
N ALA A 116 19.95 5.44 -10.28
CA ALA A 116 21.01 5.39 -9.29
C ALA A 116 21.76 4.05 -9.28
N CYS A 117 21.05 2.93 -9.44
CA CYS A 117 21.64 1.60 -9.62
C CYS A 117 22.53 1.51 -10.87
N SER A 118 22.10 2.13 -11.98
CA SER A 118 22.88 2.16 -13.22
C SER A 118 24.17 2.96 -13.07
N PHE A 119 24.11 4.15 -12.47
CA PHE A 119 25.28 5.05 -12.37
C PHE A 119 26.26 4.65 -11.27
N PHE A 120 25.79 4.31 -10.06
CA PHE A 120 26.67 4.15 -8.90
C PHE A 120 27.04 2.70 -8.57
N TYR A 121 26.26 1.74 -9.07
CA TYR A 121 26.46 0.32 -8.77
C TYR A 121 26.86 -0.50 -10.01
N ASN A 122 27.09 0.15 -11.15
CA ASN A 122 27.44 -0.49 -12.44
C ASN A 122 26.45 -1.60 -12.85
N ILE A 123 25.16 -1.38 -12.60
CA ILE A 123 24.09 -2.30 -13.02
C ILE A 123 23.35 -1.65 -14.19
N PRO A 124 23.81 -1.83 -15.44
CA PRO A 124 23.22 -1.13 -16.57
C PRO A 124 21.80 -1.66 -16.84
N ILE A 125 20.97 -0.81 -17.44
CA ILE A 125 19.54 -1.04 -17.61
C ILE A 125 19.27 -2.27 -18.50
N ASP A 126 20.10 -2.53 -19.51
CA ASP A 126 20.02 -3.70 -20.38
C ASP A 126 20.22 -5.01 -19.60
N VAL A 127 21.18 -5.06 -18.67
CA VAL A 127 21.39 -6.21 -17.78
C VAL A 127 20.19 -6.42 -16.86
N LEU A 128 19.59 -5.34 -16.35
CA LEU A 128 18.36 -5.42 -15.55
C LEU A 128 17.19 -5.98 -16.36
N LEU A 129 16.97 -5.47 -17.57
CA LEU A 129 15.91 -5.94 -18.48
C LEU A 129 16.13 -7.40 -18.87
N LYS A 130 17.38 -7.82 -19.13
CA LYS A 130 17.72 -9.22 -19.40
C LYS A 130 17.39 -10.11 -18.21
N LYS A 131 17.75 -9.72 -16.98
CA LYS A 131 17.41 -10.48 -15.77
C LYS A 131 15.91 -10.57 -15.55
N LEU A 132 15.17 -9.48 -15.80
CA LEU A 132 13.70 -9.49 -15.72
C LEU A 132 13.09 -10.47 -16.75
N ASN A 133 13.57 -10.43 -17.99
CA ASN A 133 13.10 -11.35 -19.03
C ASN A 133 13.41 -12.81 -18.71
N MET A 134 14.60 -13.10 -18.18
CA MET A 134 14.99 -14.45 -17.73
C MET A 134 14.11 -14.92 -16.56
N LEU A 135 13.80 -14.04 -15.62
CA LEU A 135 12.89 -14.33 -14.50
C LEU A 135 11.48 -14.65 -15.00
N ILE A 136 10.94 -13.87 -15.94
CA ILE A 136 9.62 -14.11 -16.54
C ILE A 136 9.58 -15.43 -17.31
N ARG A 137 10.69 -15.82 -17.95
CA ARG A 137 10.82 -17.08 -18.69
C ARG A 137 11.17 -18.29 -17.83
N THR A 138 11.26 -18.12 -16.50
CA THR A 138 11.65 -19.17 -15.54
C THR A 138 13.05 -19.77 -15.77
N ASP A 139 13.94 -19.01 -16.41
CA ASP A 139 15.31 -19.47 -16.75
C ASP A 139 16.30 -19.36 -15.58
N THR A 140 15.91 -18.69 -14.47
CA THR A 140 16.80 -18.42 -13.34
C THR A 140 16.05 -18.37 -12.02
N THR A 141 16.61 -19.00 -10.99
CA THR A 141 16.13 -18.86 -9.62
C THR A 141 16.77 -17.66 -8.91
N LEU A 142 15.99 -16.96 -8.10
CA LEU A 142 16.51 -15.87 -7.27
C LEU A 142 17.26 -16.44 -6.06
N GLY A 143 18.38 -15.80 -5.71
CA GLY A 143 19.05 -16.08 -4.45
C GLY A 143 18.13 -15.83 -3.24
N THR A 144 18.35 -16.57 -2.15
CA THR A 144 17.50 -16.58 -0.94
C THR A 144 17.24 -15.18 -0.37
N LEU A 145 18.26 -14.33 -0.30
CA LEU A 145 18.12 -12.95 0.19
C LEU A 145 17.27 -12.07 -0.76
N ASN A 146 17.34 -12.29 -2.08
CA ASN A 146 16.47 -11.57 -3.02
C ASN A 146 15.01 -12.01 -2.87
N ILE A 147 14.76 -13.30 -2.64
CA ILE A 147 13.42 -13.83 -2.35
C ILE A 147 12.84 -13.17 -1.11
N LEU A 148 13.62 -13.11 -0.02
CA LEU A 148 13.19 -12.45 1.22
C LEU A 148 12.86 -10.97 1.00
N LEU A 149 13.74 -10.21 0.34
CA LEU A 149 13.51 -8.79 0.03
C LEU A 149 12.28 -8.60 -0.86
N PHE A 150 12.11 -9.45 -1.86
CA PHE A 150 10.95 -9.43 -2.75
C PHE A 150 9.65 -9.72 -1.99
N LEU A 151 9.62 -10.72 -1.11
CA LEU A 151 8.44 -11.03 -0.29
C LEU A 151 8.09 -9.86 0.65
N MET A 152 9.07 -9.17 1.23
CA MET A 152 8.83 -7.98 2.05
C MET A 152 8.24 -6.83 1.22
N ILE A 153 8.73 -6.62 -0.01
CA ILE A 153 8.15 -5.64 -0.94
C ILE A 153 6.69 -6.01 -1.27
N ILE A 154 6.43 -7.28 -1.61
CA ILE A 154 5.07 -7.75 -1.90
C ILE A 154 4.15 -7.55 -0.69
N LEU A 155 4.62 -7.79 0.54
CA LEU A 155 3.83 -7.57 1.75
C LEU A 155 3.43 -6.10 1.92
N ILE A 156 4.36 -5.16 1.71
CA ILE A 156 4.07 -3.72 1.78
C ILE A 156 3.09 -3.32 0.67
N LEU A 157 3.30 -3.81 -0.56
CA LEU A 157 2.39 -3.54 -1.68
C LEU A 157 0.98 -4.08 -1.41
N ALA A 158 0.88 -5.29 -0.85
CA ALA A 158 -0.37 -5.96 -0.53
C ALA A 158 -1.10 -5.35 0.68
N THR A 159 -0.42 -4.59 1.53
CA THR A 159 -1.03 -3.99 2.71
C THR A 159 -1.25 -2.50 2.49
N THR A 160 -0.32 -1.67 2.95
CA THR A 160 -0.44 -0.21 3.06
C THR A 160 -0.60 0.48 1.72
N PHE A 161 0.20 0.11 0.71
CA PHE A 161 0.15 0.76 -0.60
C PHE A 161 -1.18 0.51 -1.32
N SER A 162 -1.58 -0.76 -1.45
CA SER A 162 -2.87 -1.12 -2.07
C SER A 162 -4.06 -0.57 -1.28
N GLY A 163 -3.99 -0.55 0.05
CA GLY A 163 -5.01 0.10 0.90
C GLY A 163 -5.19 1.57 0.56
N LEU A 164 -4.07 2.30 0.40
CA LEU A 164 -4.09 3.72 0.02
C LEU A 164 -4.63 3.94 -1.41
N VAL A 165 -4.24 3.07 -2.36
CA VAL A 165 -4.76 3.12 -3.74
C VAL A 165 -6.27 2.89 -3.75
N ILE A 166 -6.75 1.84 -3.08
CA ILE A 166 -8.18 1.52 -3.00
C ILE A 166 -8.95 2.69 -2.37
N LYS A 167 -8.46 3.23 -1.26
CA LYS A 167 -9.07 4.38 -0.58
C LYS A 167 -9.21 5.60 -1.50
N LYS A 168 -8.20 5.88 -2.33
CA LYS A 168 -8.24 7.01 -3.27
C LYS A 168 -9.09 6.75 -4.51
N VAL A 169 -9.19 5.50 -4.98
CA VAL A 169 -10.04 5.15 -6.14
C VAL A 169 -11.51 5.08 -5.77
N VAL A 170 -11.82 4.47 -4.63
CA VAL A 170 -13.21 4.22 -4.20
C VAL A 170 -13.82 5.43 -3.51
N GLY A 171 -12.99 6.26 -2.85
CA GLY A 171 -13.47 7.43 -2.12
C GLY A 171 -13.87 7.15 -0.68
N ASN A 172 -14.40 8.18 -0.03
CA ASN A 172 -15.00 8.04 1.30
C ASN A 172 -16.46 7.58 1.18
N LEU A 173 -16.89 6.71 2.09
CA LEU A 173 -18.28 6.30 2.20
C LEU A 173 -19.18 7.53 2.44
N PRO A 174 -20.26 7.73 1.66
CA PRO A 174 -21.20 8.83 1.88
C PRO A 174 -21.77 8.86 3.31
N ASN A 175 -21.86 10.05 3.91
CA ASN A 175 -22.27 10.23 5.32
C ASN A 175 -23.68 9.72 5.67
N HIS A 176 -24.57 9.51 4.69
CA HIS A 176 -25.90 8.94 4.92
C HIS A 176 -25.88 7.43 5.20
N ILE A 177 -24.78 6.76 4.82
CA ILE A 177 -24.63 5.31 4.92
C ILE A 177 -24.00 4.91 6.26
N SER A 178 -23.10 5.74 6.81
CA SER A 178 -22.58 5.53 8.17
C SER A 178 -23.70 5.61 9.23
N THR A 179 -24.73 6.41 8.96
CA THR A 179 -25.95 6.46 9.78
C THR A 179 -26.86 5.24 9.56
N PHE A 180 -26.85 4.62 8.37
CA PHE A 180 -27.59 3.38 8.09
C PHE A 180 -26.99 2.15 8.79
N GLU A 181 -25.66 1.97 8.77
CA GLU A 181 -25.00 0.90 9.54
C GLU A 181 -25.33 1.01 11.04
N GLY A 182 -25.39 2.24 11.57
CA GLY A 182 -25.85 2.51 12.94
C GLY A 182 -27.30 2.09 13.18
N LYS A 183 -28.22 2.38 12.25
CA LYS A 183 -29.63 1.97 12.35
C LYS A 183 -29.83 0.46 12.23
N LEU A 184 -29.10 -0.22 11.33
CA LEU A 184 -29.22 -1.66 11.15
C LEU A 184 -28.64 -2.42 12.35
N SER A 185 -27.48 -1.99 12.85
CA SER A 185 -26.89 -2.55 14.06
C SER A 185 -27.79 -2.34 15.29
N PHE A 186 -28.44 -1.16 15.41
CA PHE A 186 -29.46 -0.92 16.41
C PHE A 186 -30.65 -1.88 16.27
N LYS A 187 -31.21 -2.03 15.07
CA LYS A 187 -32.35 -2.94 14.82
C LYS A 187 -32.01 -4.41 15.09
N MET A 188 -30.77 -4.84 14.78
CA MET A 188 -30.28 -6.17 15.12
C MET A 188 -30.09 -6.35 16.64
N ALA A 189 -29.59 -5.33 17.33
CA ALA A 189 -29.45 -5.34 18.79
C ALA A 189 -30.81 -5.30 19.51
N GLU A 190 -31.78 -4.56 18.97
CA GLU A 190 -33.16 -4.48 19.46
C GLU A 190 -33.88 -5.82 19.28
N ASN A 191 -33.77 -6.45 18.10
CA ASN A 191 -34.28 -7.81 17.88
C ASN A 191 -33.61 -8.85 18.79
N ASN A 192 -32.34 -8.67 19.16
CA ASN A 192 -31.67 -9.56 20.12
C ASN A 192 -32.09 -9.28 21.59
N LYS A 193 -32.60 -8.09 21.90
CA LYS A 193 -33.10 -7.69 23.23
C LYS A 193 -34.51 -8.20 23.54
N GLU A 194 -35.26 -8.73 22.57
CA GLU A 194 -36.57 -9.36 22.84
C GLU A 194 -36.48 -10.62 23.73
N THR A 195 -35.27 -11.14 23.99
CA THR A 195 -35.05 -12.28 24.91
C THR A 195 -34.61 -11.91 26.34
N SER A 196 -34.47 -10.63 26.70
CA SER A 196 -34.10 -10.25 28.07
C SER A 196 -34.55 -8.85 28.49
N ARG A 197 -35.59 -8.84 29.35
CA ARG A 197 -36.04 -7.81 30.31
C ARG A 197 -35.54 -6.36 30.14
N LYS A 198 -36.50 -5.48 29.81
CA LYS A 198 -36.62 -4.01 30.05
C LYS A 198 -35.31 -3.19 30.18
N PRO A 199 -35.00 -2.24 29.27
CA PRO A 199 -33.86 -1.36 29.44
C PRO A 199 -34.19 -0.24 30.44
N LYS A 200 -33.32 -0.04 31.43
CA LYS A 200 -33.21 1.19 32.20
C LYS A 200 -32.60 2.27 31.30
N MET A 201 -33.19 3.47 31.31
CA MET A 201 -32.65 4.67 30.69
C MET A 201 -31.27 5.03 31.27
N THR A 202 -30.19 4.46 30.74
CA THR A 202 -28.81 4.98 30.91
C THR A 202 -27.86 4.60 29.77
N GLU A 203 -28.28 3.87 28.72
CA GLU A 203 -27.38 3.44 27.63
C GLU A 203 -27.12 4.50 26.54
N GLU A 204 -27.69 5.70 26.66
CA GLU A 204 -27.70 6.73 25.60
C GLU A 204 -26.36 7.45 25.36
N TYR A 205 -25.31 7.15 26.12
CA TYR A 205 -24.00 7.82 25.98
C TYR A 205 -22.84 6.93 25.51
N HIS A 206 -23.06 5.63 25.29
CA HIS A 206 -21.94 4.73 24.97
C HIS A 206 -21.74 4.44 23.47
N TYR A 207 -22.63 4.89 22.59
CA TYR A 207 -22.45 4.72 21.14
C TYR A 207 -21.64 5.86 20.49
N THR A 208 -21.52 7.02 21.13
CA THR A 208 -20.64 8.12 20.68
C THR A 208 -19.15 7.84 20.94
N LEU A 209 -18.81 6.79 21.69
CA LEU A 209 -17.43 6.31 21.87
C LEU A 209 -16.99 5.28 20.82
N TYR A 210 -17.85 4.90 19.87
CA TYR A 210 -17.48 4.02 18.75
C TYR A 210 -17.02 4.81 17.52
N ASN A 211 -16.08 5.75 17.65
CA ASN A 211 -15.58 6.44 16.45
C ASN A 211 -14.11 6.90 16.50
N ILE A 212 -13.22 6.06 17.04
CA ILE A 212 -11.77 6.24 16.86
C ILE A 212 -11.09 4.94 16.38
N ASN A 213 -11.63 3.75 16.69
CA ASN A 213 -10.98 2.46 16.37
C ASN A 213 -11.65 1.62 15.26
N SER A 214 -12.75 2.08 14.65
CA SER A 214 -13.41 1.39 13.53
C SER A 214 -12.60 1.50 12.23
N TYR A 215 -11.84 2.58 12.07
CA TYR A 215 -11.01 2.85 10.89
C TYR A 215 -9.95 1.74 10.67
N ASN A 216 -9.34 1.23 11.74
CA ASN A 216 -8.32 0.19 11.64
C ASN A 216 -8.88 -1.19 11.28
N ARG A 217 -10.14 -1.52 11.62
CA ARG A 217 -10.66 -2.89 11.41
C ARG A 217 -10.92 -3.20 9.95
N GLY A 218 -11.53 -2.25 9.21
CA GLY A 218 -11.76 -2.42 7.78
C GLY A 218 -10.46 -2.53 6.97
N GLU A 219 -9.46 -1.74 7.35
CA GLU A 219 -8.11 -1.79 6.78
C GLU A 219 -7.43 -3.13 7.04
N ILE A 220 -7.45 -3.63 8.28
CA ILE A 220 -6.90 -4.95 8.65
C ILE A 220 -7.61 -6.08 7.90
N ILE A 221 -8.95 -6.04 7.78
CA ILE A 221 -9.70 -7.04 6.98
C ILE A 221 -9.19 -7.04 5.54
N GLY A 222 -9.02 -5.86 4.94
CA GLY A 222 -8.48 -5.74 3.58
C GLY A 222 -7.06 -6.31 3.45
N TYR A 223 -6.21 -6.10 4.46
CA TYR A 223 -4.85 -6.66 4.50
C TYR A 223 -4.88 -8.19 4.52
N ILE A 224 -5.68 -8.76 5.42
CA ILE A 224 -5.81 -10.21 5.56
C ILE A 224 -6.37 -10.83 4.28
N GLU A 225 -7.42 -10.26 3.70
CA GLU A 225 -8.03 -10.75 2.46
C GLU A 225 -7.01 -10.80 1.31
N ARG A 226 -6.24 -9.72 1.11
CA ARG A 226 -5.24 -9.70 0.02
C ARG A 226 -4.10 -10.67 0.24
N ILE A 227 -3.64 -10.85 1.48
CA ILE A 227 -2.63 -11.87 1.81
C ILE A 227 -3.16 -13.28 1.50
N ILE A 228 -4.41 -13.59 1.89
CA ILE A 228 -5.04 -14.88 1.58
C ILE A 228 -5.16 -15.06 0.07
N VAL A 229 -5.60 -14.04 -0.67
CA VAL A 229 -5.72 -14.08 -2.14
C VAL A 229 -4.37 -14.32 -2.81
N ILE A 230 -3.29 -13.69 -2.34
CA ILE A 230 -1.93 -13.91 -2.84
C ILE A 230 -1.51 -15.38 -2.62
N ILE A 231 -1.72 -15.92 -1.42
CA ILE A 231 -1.41 -17.32 -1.09
C ILE A 231 -2.22 -18.28 -1.98
N LEU A 232 -3.53 -18.07 -2.11
CA LEU A 232 -4.38 -18.92 -2.95
C LEU A 232 -3.99 -18.84 -4.43
N THR A 233 -3.65 -17.65 -4.92
CA THR A 233 -3.18 -17.45 -6.30
C THR A 233 -1.86 -18.16 -6.55
N TYR A 234 -0.93 -18.12 -5.58
CA TYR A 234 0.34 -18.83 -5.66
C TYR A 234 0.12 -20.34 -5.83
N TYR A 235 -0.80 -20.93 -5.07
CA TYR A 235 -1.19 -22.35 -5.19
C TYR A 235 -2.21 -22.65 -6.31
N SER A 236 -2.53 -21.70 -7.18
CA SER A 236 -3.56 -21.83 -8.24
C SER A 236 -4.97 -22.17 -7.73
N ALA A 237 -5.27 -21.92 -6.47
CA ALA A 237 -6.56 -22.21 -5.83
C ALA A 237 -7.60 -21.10 -6.12
N TYR A 238 -7.81 -20.76 -7.40
CA TYR A 238 -8.75 -19.73 -7.83
C TYR A 238 -10.21 -19.96 -7.36
N PRO A 239 -10.73 -21.21 -7.29
CA PRO A 239 -12.09 -21.43 -6.75
C PRO A 239 -12.25 -20.98 -5.29
N ALA A 240 -11.19 -21.10 -4.46
CA ALA A 240 -11.22 -20.66 -3.08
C ALA A 240 -11.31 -19.12 -2.96
N ILE A 241 -10.73 -18.37 -3.90
CA ILE A 241 -10.88 -16.92 -3.99
C ILE A 241 -12.34 -16.55 -4.26
N GLY A 242 -12.98 -17.26 -5.20
CA GLY A 242 -14.42 -17.11 -5.48
C GLY A 242 -15.30 -17.40 -4.26
N PHE A 243 -14.97 -18.45 -3.49
CA PHE A 243 -15.66 -18.77 -2.24
C PHE A 243 -15.55 -17.64 -1.20
N ILE A 244 -14.37 -17.05 -1.03
CA ILE A 244 -14.16 -15.93 -0.09
C ILE A 244 -15.02 -14.71 -0.49
N ILE A 245 -15.04 -14.36 -1.79
CA ILE A 245 -15.87 -13.25 -2.29
C ILE A 245 -17.35 -13.53 -2.02
N ALA A 246 -17.82 -14.74 -2.34
CA ALA A 246 -19.22 -15.13 -2.12
C ALA A 246 -19.60 -15.10 -0.63
N ALA A 247 -18.76 -15.68 0.23
CA ALA A 247 -18.97 -15.67 1.68
C ALA A 247 -19.03 -14.23 2.22
N LYS A 248 -18.14 -13.35 1.74
CA LYS A 248 -18.15 -11.93 2.09
C LYS A 248 -19.44 -11.25 1.67
N SER A 249 -19.91 -11.47 0.44
CA SER A 249 -21.18 -10.91 -0.05
C SER A 249 -22.40 -11.43 0.73
N ILE A 250 -22.42 -12.71 1.11
CA ILE A 250 -23.51 -13.31 1.91
C ILE A 250 -23.58 -12.68 3.30
N ALA A 251 -22.44 -12.55 3.99
CA ALA A 251 -22.37 -11.92 5.32
C ALA A 251 -22.87 -10.45 5.32
N ARG A 252 -22.90 -9.84 4.13
CA ARG A 252 -23.15 -8.44 3.86
C ARG A 252 -24.47 -8.21 3.10
N PHE A 253 -25.25 -9.27 2.87
CA PHE A 253 -26.41 -9.26 1.96
C PHE A 253 -27.46 -8.19 2.30
N LYS A 254 -27.86 -8.05 3.58
CA LYS A 254 -28.87 -7.06 4.00
C LYS A 254 -28.46 -5.61 3.73
N LEU A 255 -27.16 -5.32 3.76
CA LEU A 255 -26.62 -3.99 3.49
C LEU A 255 -26.51 -3.72 1.98
N MET A 256 -26.49 -4.76 1.14
CA MET A 256 -26.49 -4.63 -0.33
C MET A 256 -27.81 -4.12 -0.90
N GLU A 257 -28.89 -4.12 -0.10
CA GLU A 257 -30.17 -3.54 -0.51
C GLU A 257 -30.05 -2.01 -0.72
N GLU A 258 -29.10 -1.37 -0.04
CA GLU A 258 -28.78 0.04 -0.27
C GLU A 258 -27.80 0.18 -1.45
N ARG A 259 -28.28 0.72 -2.57
CA ARG A 259 -27.51 0.87 -3.82
C ARG A 259 -26.13 1.50 -3.60
N ALA A 260 -26.06 2.59 -2.84
CA ALA A 260 -24.81 3.31 -2.63
C ALA A 260 -23.78 2.49 -1.85
N TRP A 261 -24.22 1.72 -0.86
CA TRP A 261 -23.34 0.83 -0.12
C TRP A 261 -22.91 -0.37 -0.97
N ALA A 262 -23.83 -0.93 -1.77
CA ALA A 262 -23.53 -2.01 -2.70
C ALA A 262 -22.46 -1.61 -3.73
N GLU A 263 -22.61 -0.43 -4.35
CA GLU A 263 -21.63 0.10 -5.31
C GLU A 263 -20.25 0.32 -4.65
N TYR A 264 -20.21 0.95 -3.47
CA TYR A 264 -18.98 1.15 -2.70
C TYR A 264 -18.29 -0.18 -2.34
N PHE A 265 -19.06 -1.13 -1.79
CA PHE A 265 -18.55 -2.43 -1.37
C PHE A 265 -18.02 -3.24 -2.56
N LEU A 266 -18.78 -3.27 -3.67
CA LEU A 266 -18.41 -4.02 -4.87
C LEU A 266 -17.16 -3.45 -5.51
N LEU A 267 -17.06 -2.12 -5.68
CA LEU A 267 -15.88 -1.47 -6.22
C LEU A 267 -14.64 -1.75 -5.36
N GLY A 268 -14.76 -1.58 -4.04
CA GLY A 268 -13.64 -1.83 -3.12
C GLY A 268 -13.19 -3.29 -3.11
N THR A 269 -14.14 -4.23 -3.05
CA THR A 269 -13.81 -5.66 -3.01
C THR A 269 -13.22 -6.14 -4.34
N LEU A 270 -13.81 -5.77 -5.48
CA LEU A 270 -13.29 -6.16 -6.80
C LEU A 270 -11.90 -5.57 -7.06
N LEU A 271 -11.68 -4.30 -6.73
CA LEU A 271 -10.37 -3.68 -6.88
C LEU A 271 -9.32 -4.34 -5.96
N SER A 272 -9.69 -4.64 -4.71
CA SER A 272 -8.82 -5.36 -3.77
C SER A 272 -8.45 -6.75 -4.28
N MET A 273 -9.42 -7.50 -4.83
CA MET A 273 -9.21 -8.83 -5.41
C MET A 273 -8.33 -8.75 -6.67
N LEU A 274 -8.55 -7.78 -7.55
CA LEU A 274 -7.72 -7.58 -8.73
C LEU A 274 -6.26 -7.33 -8.36
N ILE A 275 -6.01 -6.47 -7.36
CA ILE A 275 -4.66 -6.19 -6.87
C ILE A 275 -4.05 -7.44 -6.22
N GLY A 276 -4.79 -8.14 -5.37
CA GLY A 276 -4.33 -9.36 -4.71
C GLY A 276 -3.95 -10.47 -5.69
N ILE A 277 -4.80 -10.73 -6.69
CA ILE A 277 -4.53 -11.71 -7.75
C ILE A 277 -3.30 -11.29 -8.56
N SER A 278 -3.19 -10.00 -8.93
CA SER A 278 -2.05 -9.49 -9.70
C SER A 278 -0.73 -9.69 -8.94
N LEU A 279 -0.69 -9.31 -7.66
CA LEU A 279 0.49 -9.52 -6.80
C LEU A 279 0.77 -11.02 -6.58
N GLY A 280 -0.26 -11.86 -6.48
CA GLY A 280 -0.12 -13.31 -6.38
C GLY A 280 0.49 -13.95 -7.64
N VAL A 281 0.05 -13.52 -8.83
CA VAL A 281 0.62 -13.97 -10.11
C VAL A 281 2.07 -13.53 -10.23
N ILE A 282 2.39 -12.28 -9.91
CA ILE A 282 3.78 -11.79 -9.89
C ILE A 282 4.63 -12.61 -8.94
N THR A 283 4.12 -12.88 -7.73
CA THR A 283 4.81 -13.70 -6.71
C THR A 283 5.08 -15.11 -7.22
N ARG A 284 4.11 -15.73 -7.89
CA ARG A 284 4.27 -17.05 -8.49
C ARG A 284 5.37 -17.05 -9.55
N ILE A 285 5.28 -16.16 -10.55
CA ILE A 285 6.26 -16.06 -11.65
C ILE A 285 7.69 -15.86 -11.12
N VAL A 286 7.84 -15.08 -10.06
CA VAL A 286 9.16 -14.73 -9.50
C VAL A 286 9.76 -15.86 -8.65
N LEU A 287 8.93 -16.72 -8.03
CA LEU A 287 9.38 -17.75 -7.09
C LEU A 287 9.38 -19.17 -7.65
N THR A 288 8.72 -19.42 -8.80
CA THR A 288 8.75 -20.69 -9.53
C THR A 288 9.83 -20.67 -10.58
#